data_AF-A0A9E2MFX7-F1
#
_entry.id   AF-A0A9E2MFX7-F1
#
_cell.length_a   1.000
_cell.length_b   1.000
_cell.length_c   1.000
_cell.angle_alpha   90.00
_cell.angle_beta   90.00
_cell.angle_gamma   90.00
#
_symmetry.space_group_name_H-M   'P 1'
#
loop_
_entity.id
_entity.type
_entity.pdbx_description
1 polymer ?
#
loop_
_entity_poly.entity_id
_entity_poly.type
_entity_poly.pdbx_seq_one_letter_code
_entity_poly.pdbx_strand_id
1 'polypeptide(L)'
;MENKTYQRDFFKKDPFEHRLSILIGQRGTGKTTLIIQYLLKTVKDDPLNTSILYIPADHFLLRSLSLYEIAEQFVQLGGKIIAFDEIHQYVEWSKELKSIYDTFPALKIIASGSSALEIQKGSHDLTRRAIIYSLEGLSFREYLELQLHITLP
;
A
#
# COMPACT_ATOMS: atom_id res chain seq x y z
N MET A 1 -14.02 -9.33 4.39
CA MET A 1 -14.05 -7.88 4.64
C MET A 1 -15.14 -7.31 3.72
N GLU A 2 -16.18 -6.68 4.26
CA GLU A 2 -17.23 -6.05 3.44
C GLU A 2 -16.61 -5.00 2.52
N ASN A 3 -16.94 -5.07 1.23
CA ASN A 3 -16.51 -4.08 0.24
C ASN A 3 -17.23 -2.77 0.57
N LYS A 4 -16.60 -1.88 1.33
CA LYS A 4 -17.14 -0.55 1.60
C LYS A 4 -17.15 0.22 0.28
N THR A 5 -18.34 0.47 -0.25
CA THR A 5 -18.56 1.20 -1.52
C THR A 5 -17.96 2.59 -1.52
N TYR A 6 -17.81 3.19 -0.34
CA TYR A 6 -17.28 4.54 -0.18
C TYR A 6 -15.79 4.63 -0.56
N GLN A 7 -15.47 5.49 -1.52
CA GLN A 7 -14.10 5.82 -1.94
C GLN A 7 -13.76 7.23 -1.49
N ARG A 8 -12.66 7.34 -0.72
CA ARG A 8 -12.13 8.63 -0.27
C ARG A 8 -11.73 9.51 -1.45
N ASP A 9 -11.76 10.83 -1.26
CA ASP A 9 -11.41 11.77 -2.32
C ASP A 9 -9.94 11.68 -2.73
N PHE A 10 -9.05 11.33 -1.78
CA PHE A 10 -7.65 11.01 -2.07
C PHE A 10 -7.52 10.00 -3.21
N PHE A 11 -8.30 8.92 -3.13
CA PHE A 11 -8.27 7.84 -4.11
C PHE A 11 -8.77 8.26 -5.50
N LYS A 12 -9.70 9.22 -5.55
CA LYS A 12 -10.24 9.75 -6.80
C LYS A 12 -9.23 10.65 -7.53
N LYS A 13 -8.35 11.32 -6.78
CA LYS A 13 -7.41 12.33 -7.31
C LYS A 13 -6.03 11.77 -7.63
N ASP A 14 -5.53 10.80 -6.86
CA ASP A 14 -4.14 10.34 -6.97
C ASP A 14 -4.02 8.82 -6.76
N PRO A 15 -4.28 8.01 -7.82
CA PRO A 15 -4.33 6.56 -7.69
C PRO A 15 -2.93 5.93 -7.78
N PHE A 16 -2.11 6.10 -6.74
CA PHE A 16 -0.80 5.43 -6.59
C PHE A 16 -0.02 5.30 -7.90
N GLU A 17 0.04 6.33 -8.75
CA GLU A 17 0.42 6.13 -10.16
C GLU A 17 1.86 5.61 -10.31
N HIS A 18 2.73 6.06 -9.42
CA HIS A 18 4.13 5.72 -9.36
C HIS A 18 4.37 4.25 -9.01
N ARG A 19 5.42 3.67 -9.62
CA ARG A 19 5.75 2.25 -9.47
C ARG A 19 6.06 1.86 -8.02
N LEU A 20 6.70 2.74 -7.25
CA LEU A 20 6.83 2.59 -5.80
C LEU A 20 6.13 3.76 -5.12
N SER A 21 5.07 3.42 -4.40
CA SER A 21 4.22 4.38 -3.72
C SER A 21 4.16 4.03 -2.22
N ILE A 22 4.45 4.99 -1.35
CA ILE A 22 4.43 4.80 0.10
C ILE A 22 3.35 5.69 0.72
N LEU A 23 2.34 5.09 1.33
CA LEU A 23 1.24 5.78 2.01
C LEU A 23 1.55 5.90 3.50
N ILE A 24 1.77 7.12 3.99
CA ILE A 24 1.96 7.40 5.41
C ILE A 24 0.73 8.07 6.01
N GLY A 25 0.49 7.87 7.31
CA GLY A 25 -0.61 8.53 8.00
C GLY A 25 -0.95 7.86 9.32
N GLN A 26 -1.61 8.57 10.23
CA GLN A 26 -1.87 8.07 11.58
C GLN A 26 -2.66 6.75 11.60
N ARG A 27 -2.61 6.01 12.71
CA ARG A 27 -3.44 4.80 12.88
C ARG A 27 -4.92 5.21 12.80
N GLY A 28 -5.73 4.42 12.09
CA GLY A 28 -7.16 4.69 11.91
C GLY A 28 -7.54 5.62 10.75
N THR A 29 -6.60 6.17 9.98
CA THR A 29 -6.91 7.04 8.82
C THR A 29 -7.42 6.29 7.58
N GLY A 30 -7.41 4.95 7.59
CA GLY A 30 -7.94 4.13 6.49
C GLY A 30 -6.93 3.74 5.41
N LYS A 31 -5.63 3.75 5.72
CA LYS A 31 -4.55 3.31 4.79
C LYS A 31 -4.77 1.90 4.25
N THR A 32 -4.95 0.92 5.13
CA THR A 32 -5.23 -0.48 4.78
C THR A 32 -6.45 -0.58 3.86
N THR A 33 -7.54 0.12 4.20
CA THR A 33 -8.75 0.15 3.38
C THR A 33 -8.48 0.67 1.98
N LEU A 34 -7.74 1.78 1.85
CA LEU A 34 -7.39 2.35 0.55
C LEU A 34 -6.53 1.43 -0.30
N ILE A 35 -5.54 0.78 0.31
CA ILE A 35 -4.67 -0.19 -0.39
C ILE A 35 -5.50 -1.37 -0.89
N ILE A 36 -6.35 -1.95 -0.04
CA ILE A 36 -7.19 -3.09 -0.43
C ILE A 36 -8.17 -2.69 -1.53
N GLN A 37 -8.84 -1.55 -1.39
CA GLN A 37 -9.75 -1.02 -2.43
C GLN A 37 -9.01 -0.80 -3.77
N TYR A 38 -7.77 -0.30 -3.74
CA TYR A 38 -6.94 -0.16 -4.93
C TYR A 38 -6.67 -1.48 -5.64
N LEU A 39 -6.21 -2.48 -4.88
CA LEU A 39 -5.84 -3.78 -5.41
C LEU A 39 -7.07 -4.46 -6.04
N LEU A 40 -8.19 -4.52 -5.30
CA LEU A 40 -9.44 -5.13 -5.76
C LEU A 40 -9.97 -4.43 -7.03
N LYS A 41 -9.97 -3.10 -7.07
CA LYS A 41 -10.37 -2.34 -8.27
C LYS A 41 -9.49 -2.65 -9.47
N THR A 42 -8.18 -2.85 -9.26
CA THR A 42 -7.23 -3.14 -10.35
C THR A 42 -7.52 -4.49 -11.02
N VAL A 43 -8.03 -5.46 -10.26
CA VAL A 43 -8.43 -6.77 -10.78
C VAL A 43 -9.93 -6.89 -11.05
N LYS A 44 -10.68 -5.78 -10.99
CA LYS A 44 -12.15 -5.75 -11.16
C LYS A 44 -12.88 -6.74 -10.23
N ASP A 45 -12.39 -6.85 -9.01
CA ASP A 45 -12.91 -7.77 -7.98
C ASP A 45 -12.91 -9.26 -8.40
N ASP A 46 -12.09 -9.65 -9.38
CA ASP A 46 -11.94 -11.04 -9.82
C ASP A 46 -11.19 -11.87 -8.76
N PRO A 47 -11.85 -12.82 -8.07
CA PRO A 47 -11.23 -13.59 -7.00
C PRO A 47 -10.22 -14.62 -7.52
N LEU A 48 -10.22 -14.93 -8.82
CA LEU A 48 -9.27 -15.86 -9.44
C LEU A 48 -8.01 -15.15 -9.93
N ASN A 49 -7.95 -13.82 -9.81
CA ASN A 49 -6.83 -13.05 -10.28
C ASN A 49 -5.63 -13.15 -9.32
N THR A 50 -4.54 -13.74 -9.80
CA THR A 50 -3.31 -13.93 -9.04
C THR A 50 -2.28 -12.82 -9.24
N SER A 51 -2.62 -11.74 -9.95
CA SER A 51 -1.66 -10.68 -10.30
C SER A 51 -1.46 -9.63 -9.19
N ILE A 52 -2.22 -9.71 -8.10
CA ILE A 52 -2.10 -8.83 -6.93
C ILE A 52 -1.75 -9.62 -5.67
N LEU A 53 -1.00 -9.01 -4.76
CA LEU A 53 -0.67 -9.59 -3.46
C LEU A 53 -0.68 -8.51 -2.37
N TYR A 54 -1.30 -8.82 -1.24
CA TYR A 54 -1.32 -7.98 -0.05
C TYR A 54 -0.65 -8.70 1.11
N ILE A 55 0.26 -8.03 1.80
CA ILE A 55 1.07 -8.59 2.88
C ILE A 55 1.08 -7.61 4.06
N PRO A 56 0.58 -8.00 5.24
CA PRO A 56 0.82 -7.25 6.48
C PRO A 56 2.27 -7.49 6.94
N ALA A 57 3.11 -6.45 6.89
CA ALA A 57 4.55 -6.54 7.18
C ALA A 57 4.87 -6.79 8.67
N ASP A 58 3.90 -6.54 9.56
CA ASP A 58 3.98 -6.78 10.99
C ASP A 58 3.61 -8.22 11.40
N HIS A 59 3.25 -9.08 10.42
CA HIS A 59 2.91 -10.47 10.69
C HIS A 59 4.12 -11.28 11.18
N PHE A 60 3.95 -12.07 12.24
CA PHE A 60 5.05 -12.78 12.91
C PHE A 60 5.85 -13.72 11.98
N LEU A 61 5.21 -14.32 10.97
CA LEU A 61 5.88 -15.19 9.98
C LEU A 61 6.93 -14.46 9.12
N LEU A 62 6.80 -13.14 8.95
CA LEU A 62 7.78 -12.35 8.20
C LEU A 62 9.08 -12.13 8.97
N ARG A 63 9.14 -12.51 10.26
CA ARG A 63 10.41 -12.55 11.00
C ARG A 63 11.38 -13.60 10.45
N SER A 64 10.87 -14.59 9.73
CA SER A 64 11.63 -15.70 9.17
C SER A 64 11.69 -15.71 7.63
N LEU A 65 11.09 -14.72 6.97
CA LEU A 65 11.01 -14.64 5.51
C LEU A 65 11.42 -13.25 5.04
N SER A 66 12.18 -13.17 3.96
CA SER A 66 12.55 -11.90 3.35
C SER A 66 11.41 -11.35 2.47
N LEU A 67 11.16 -10.03 2.54
CA LEU A 67 10.23 -9.37 1.62
C LEU A 67 10.67 -9.55 0.16
N TYR A 68 11.98 -9.55 -0.07
CA TYR A 68 12.56 -9.80 -1.38
C TYR A 68 12.24 -11.20 -1.90
N GLU A 69 12.44 -12.24 -1.09
CA GLU A 69 12.11 -13.63 -1.47
C GLU A 69 10.63 -13.78 -1.81
N ILE A 70 9.76 -13.15 -1.03
CA ILE A 70 8.31 -13.17 -1.30
C ILE A 70 7.99 -12.47 -2.62
N ALA A 71 8.58 -11.30 -2.87
CA ALA A 71 8.38 -10.57 -4.12
C ALA A 71 8.92 -11.34 -5.32
N GLU A 72 10.07 -12.00 -5.18
CA GLU A 72 10.68 -12.84 -6.21
C GLU A 72 9.75 -13.99 -6.61
N GLN A 73 9.28 -14.79 -5.63
CA GLN A 73 8.34 -15.88 -5.90
C GLN A 73 7.05 -15.37 -6.51
N PHE A 74 6.52 -14.25 -6.01
CA PHE A 74 5.31 -13.65 -6.55
C PHE A 74 5.46 -13.24 -8.02
N VAL A 75 6.58 -12.61 -8.38
CA VAL A 75 6.87 -12.24 -9.78
C VAL A 75 7.03 -13.49 -10.66
N GLN A 76 7.69 -14.54 -10.18
CA GLN A 76 7.82 -15.81 -10.90
C GLN A 76 6.46 -16.47 -11.20
N LEU A 77 5.47 -16.27 -10.32
CA LEU A 77 4.09 -16.71 -10.49
C LEU A 77 3.23 -15.76 -11.36
N GLY A 78 3.84 -14.73 -11.95
CA GLY A 78 3.16 -13.76 -12.82
C GLY A 78 2.54 -12.56 -12.09
N GLY A 79 2.91 -12.35 -10.82
CA GLY A 79 2.50 -11.23 -10.00
C GLY A 79 2.89 -9.86 -10.59
N LYS A 80 2.03 -8.86 -10.43
CA LYS A 80 2.18 -7.52 -11.02
C LYS A 80 2.15 -6.38 -10.01
N ILE A 81 1.38 -6.52 -8.93
CA ILE A 81 1.26 -5.50 -7.89
C ILE A 81 1.36 -6.16 -6.53
N ILE A 82 2.33 -5.73 -5.72
CA ILE A 82 2.50 -6.17 -4.34
C ILE A 82 2.30 -5.00 -3.40
N ALA A 83 1.56 -5.22 -2.31
CA ALA A 83 1.35 -4.24 -1.27
C ALA A 83 1.84 -4.75 0.09
N PHE A 84 2.68 -3.95 0.76
CA PHE A 84 3.16 -4.21 2.10
C PHE A 84 2.54 -3.21 3.10
N ASP A 85 1.67 -3.68 3.99
CA ASP A 85 1.05 -2.84 5.02
C ASP A 85 1.90 -2.76 6.28
N GLU A 86 1.86 -1.62 6.98
CA GLU A 86 2.66 -1.32 8.18
C GLU A 86 4.18 -1.65 8.04
N ILE A 87 4.77 -1.33 6.87
CA ILE A 87 6.14 -1.69 6.45
C ILE A 87 7.25 -1.28 7.42
N HIS A 88 7.07 -0.19 8.17
CA HIS A 88 8.01 0.30 9.17
C HIS A 88 8.27 -0.69 10.31
N GLN A 89 7.37 -1.66 10.52
CA GLN A 89 7.53 -2.72 11.52
C GLN A 89 8.53 -3.81 11.09
N TYR A 90 8.85 -3.88 9.80
CA TYR A 90 9.80 -4.85 9.25
C TYR A 90 11.21 -4.26 9.27
N VAL A 91 12.18 -5.01 9.83
CA VAL A 91 13.58 -4.56 9.95
C VAL A 91 14.23 -4.49 8.57
N GLU A 92 15.02 -3.46 8.27
CA GLU A 92 15.68 -3.26 6.96
C GLU A 92 14.71 -3.12 5.76
N TRP A 93 13.43 -2.80 6.00
CA TRP A 93 12.41 -2.72 4.96
C TRP A 93 12.82 -1.85 3.76
N SER A 94 13.49 -0.72 4.00
CA SER A 94 13.83 0.22 2.93
C SER A 94 14.88 -0.33 1.98
N LYS A 95 15.83 -1.12 2.50
CA LYS A 95 16.85 -1.81 1.72
C LYS A 95 16.22 -2.90 0.87
N GLU A 96 15.30 -3.69 1.43
CA GLU A 96 14.60 -4.72 0.67
C GLU A 96 13.68 -4.12 -0.40
N LEU A 97 12.91 -3.08 -0.08
CA LEU A 97 12.09 -2.37 -1.09
C LEU A 97 12.95 -1.81 -2.23
N LYS A 98 14.14 -1.28 -1.93
CA LYS A 98 15.09 -0.80 -2.96
C LYS A 98 15.54 -1.96 -3.85
N SER A 99 15.92 -3.09 -3.27
CA SER A 99 16.31 -4.28 -4.03
C SER A 99 15.18 -4.82 -4.89
N ILE A 100 13.96 -4.93 -4.35
CA ILE A 100 12.76 -5.36 -5.10
C ILE A 100 12.50 -4.40 -6.26
N TYR A 101 12.56 -3.09 -6.01
CA TYR A 101 12.39 -2.09 -7.05
C TYR A 101 13.43 -2.26 -8.16
N ASP A 102 14.71 -2.33 -7.81
CA ASP A 102 15.80 -2.40 -8.79
C ASP A 102 15.81 -3.73 -9.58
N THR A 103 15.47 -4.86 -8.94
CA THR A 103 15.45 -6.19 -9.60
C THR A 103 14.22 -6.40 -10.48
N PHE A 104 13.03 -5.97 -10.07
CA PHE A 104 11.78 -6.32 -10.73
C PHE A 104 11.11 -5.10 -11.39
N PRO A 105 11.55 -4.64 -12.57
CA PRO A 105 11.11 -3.38 -13.18
C PRO A 105 9.61 -3.35 -13.55
N ALA A 106 9.01 -4.52 -13.78
CA ALA A 106 7.59 -4.65 -14.11
C ALA A 106 6.68 -4.74 -12.86
N LEU A 107 7.25 -4.95 -11.68
CA LEU A 107 6.49 -5.06 -10.43
C LEU A 107 6.18 -3.67 -9.88
N LYS A 108 4.89 -3.44 -9.60
CA LYS A 108 4.42 -2.28 -8.84
C LYS A 108 4.40 -2.60 -7.35
N ILE A 109 4.89 -1.67 -6.55
CA ILE A 109 5.06 -1.80 -5.11
C ILE A 109 4.28 -0.70 -4.43
N ILE A 110 3.41 -1.08 -3.50
CA ILE A 110 2.71 -0.17 -2.60
C ILE A 110 3.15 -0.50 -1.19
N ALA A 111 3.49 0.50 -0.39
CA ALA A 111 3.78 0.29 1.02
C ALA A 111 2.97 1.25 1.89
N SER A 112 2.71 0.89 3.13
CA SER A 112 2.01 1.73 4.09
C SER A 112 2.73 1.79 5.43
N GLY A 113 2.66 2.92 6.12
CA GLY A 113 3.23 3.05 7.45
C GLY A 113 2.52 4.08 8.32
N SER A 114 2.32 3.75 9.59
CA SER A 114 1.73 4.68 10.56
C SER A 114 2.73 5.68 11.16
N SER A 115 4.03 5.37 11.07
CA SER A 115 5.12 6.19 11.56
C SER A 115 5.83 6.95 10.44
N ALA A 116 5.41 8.21 10.19
CA ALA A 116 6.05 9.07 9.19
C ALA A 116 7.55 9.28 9.47
N LEU A 117 7.94 9.36 10.75
CA LEU A 117 9.33 9.57 11.17
C LEU A 117 10.21 8.36 10.87
N GLU A 118 9.75 7.14 11.12
CA GLU A 118 10.52 5.93 10.79
C GLU A 118 10.61 5.72 9.29
N ILE A 119 9.53 6.03 8.56
CA ILE A 119 9.56 6.01 7.10
C ILE A 119 10.57 7.03 6.57
N GLN A 120 10.55 8.29 7.06
CA GLN A 120 11.51 9.32 6.63
C GLN A 120 12.96 8.97 6.97
N LYS A 121 13.22 8.37 8.15
CA LYS A 121 14.56 7.92 8.54
C LYS A 121 15.07 6.77 7.66
N GLY A 122 14.20 5.83 7.32
CA GLY A 122 14.54 4.67 6.48
C GLY A 122 14.52 4.96 4.98
N SER A 123 13.79 5.98 4.51
CA SER A 123 13.55 6.23 3.08
C SER A 123 14.68 6.91 2.34
N HIS A 124 15.81 7.22 2.98
CA HIS A 124 16.94 7.88 2.31
C HIS A 124 17.38 7.14 1.04
N ASP A 125 17.38 5.81 1.09
CA ASP A 125 17.67 4.92 -0.04
C ASP A 125 16.60 4.91 -1.15
N LEU A 126 15.40 5.37 -0.83
CA LEU A 126 14.21 5.33 -1.69
C LEU A 126 13.84 6.71 -2.26
N THR A 127 14.52 7.78 -1.86
CA THR A 127 14.18 9.19 -2.17
C THR A 127 13.88 9.47 -3.66
N ARG A 128 14.55 8.78 -4.59
CA ARG A 128 14.33 8.94 -6.06
C ARG A 128 13.43 7.87 -6.69
N ARG A 129 13.04 6.85 -5.93
CA ARG A 129 12.29 5.68 -6.40
C ARG A 129 10.85 5.71 -5.90
N ALA A 130 10.64 6.19 -4.68
CA ALA A 130 9.36 6.21 -4.00
C ALA A 130 8.74 7.61 -4.01
N ILE A 131 7.44 7.67 -4.28
CA ILE A 131 6.61 8.82 -3.91
C ILE A 131 5.92 8.54 -2.59
N ILE A 132 6.05 9.48 -1.66
CA ILE A 132 5.43 9.41 -0.34
C ILE A 132 4.15 10.23 -0.37
N TYR A 133 3.02 9.57 -0.11
CA TYR A 133 1.71 10.20 0.02
C TYR A 133 1.32 10.28 1.49
N SER A 134 0.87 11.44 1.95
CA SER A 134 0.35 11.61 3.31
C SER A 134 -1.16 11.50 3.30
N LEU A 135 -1.69 10.53 4.04
CA LEU A 135 -3.11 10.31 4.25
C LEU A 135 -3.55 10.91 5.58
N GLU A 136 -4.32 11.97 5.49
CA GLU A 136 -4.98 12.58 6.64
C GLU A 136 -6.23 11.78 7.06
N GLY A 137 -6.78 12.14 8.22
CA GLY A 137 -8.08 11.66 8.66
C GLY A 137 -9.18 12.01 7.64
N LEU A 138 -10.39 11.47 7.86
CA LEU A 138 -11.54 11.86 7.04
C LEU A 138 -11.79 13.35 7.21
N SER A 139 -11.95 14.07 6.10
CA SER A 139 -12.52 15.41 6.19
C SER A 139 -13.94 15.33 6.75
N PHE A 140 -14.48 16.42 7.30
CA PHE A 140 -15.86 16.42 7.80
C PHE A 140 -16.86 16.01 6.72
N ARG A 141 -16.62 16.41 5.46
CA ARG A 141 -17.39 15.96 4.30
C ARG A 141 -17.31 14.44 4.14
N GLU A 142 -16.09 13.89 4.05
CA GLU A 142 -15.87 12.46 3.87
C GLU A 142 -16.51 11.64 5.01
N TYR A 143 -16.49 12.17 6.23
CA TYR A 143 -17.16 11.57 7.38
C TYR A 143 -18.68 11.53 7.18
N LEU A 144 -19.31 12.64 6.79
CA LEU A 144 -20.75 12.68 6.53
C LEU A 144 -21.16 11.75 5.40
N GLU A 145 -20.42 11.73 4.29
CA GLU A 145 -20.67 10.82 3.17
C GLU A 145 -20.58 9.35 3.61
N LEU A 146 -19.58 9.01 4.42
CA LEU A 146 -19.40 7.66 4.95
C LEU A 146 -20.50 7.25 5.94
N GLN A 147 -20.93 8.15 6.83
CA GLN A 147 -21.94 7.86 7.86
C GLN A 147 -23.37 7.86 7.33
N LEU A 148 -23.69 8.79 6.43
CA LEU A 148 -25.05 9.00 5.94
C LEU A 148 -25.30 8.32 4.59
N HIS A 149 -24.27 7.73 3.98
CA HIS A 149 -24.34 7.11 2.65
C HIS A 149 -24.86 8.07 1.56
N ILE A 150 -24.44 9.34 1.65
CA ILE A 150 -24.77 10.41 0.70
C ILE A 150 -23.53 10.85 -0.07
N THR A 151 -23.72 11.63 -1.13
CA THR A 151 -22.63 12.33 -1.84
C THR A 151 -22.84 13.83 -1.70
N LEU A 152 -21.82 14.54 -1.24
CA LEU A 152 -21.83 15.98 -1.02
C LEU A 152 -21.05 16.68 -2.14
N PRO A 153 -21.53 17.85 -2.62
CA PRO A 153 -20.89 18.61 -3.70
C PRO A 153 -19.53 19.17 -3.27
#